data_AF-A0A7C1G9U9-F1
#
_entry.id   AF-A0A7C1G9U9-F1
#
_cell.length_a   1.000
_cell.length_b   1.000
_cell.length_c   1.000
_cell.angle_alpha   90.00
_cell.angle_beta   90.00
_cell.angle_gamma   90.00
#
_symmetry.space_group_name_H-M   'P 1'
#
loop_
_entity.id
_entity.type
_entity.pdbx_description
1 polymer ?
#
loop_
_entity_poly.entity_id
_entity_poly.type
_entity_poly.pdbx_seq_one_letter_code
_entity_poly.pdbx_strand_id
1 'polypeptide(L)'
;MSEIDYIPLRQVLKDYLREHGITLNDLLRVMDENKEGIMDALSKRIHMTQEQRRALEKGLSSKELNLLLFVIQAFYILNPSGLYKGFMIEPVREDIMKGNKITFEGCKSILKALRISTANIDV
;
A
#
# COMPACT_ATOMS: atom_id res chain seq x y z
N MET A 1 -22.31 2.93 20.94
CA MET A 1 -21.44 2.52 19.81
C MET A 1 -20.03 2.59 20.36
N SER A 2 -19.26 1.50 20.33
CA SER A 2 -17.84 1.61 20.68
C SER A 2 -17.19 2.53 19.65
N GLU A 3 -16.58 3.63 20.09
CA GLU A 3 -15.69 4.41 19.23
C GLU A 3 -14.57 3.48 18.81
N ILE A 4 -14.50 3.14 17.53
CA ILE A 4 -13.38 2.37 17.00
C ILE A 4 -12.20 3.34 16.91
N ASP A 5 -11.16 3.06 17.68
CA ASP A 5 -9.92 3.82 17.62
C ASP A 5 -9.17 3.53 16.31
N TYR A 6 -8.43 4.52 15.83
CA TYR A 6 -7.68 4.46 14.58
C TYR A 6 -6.19 4.24 14.83
N ILE A 7 -5.55 3.50 13.93
CA ILE A 7 -4.10 3.26 13.94
C ILE A 7 -3.47 3.66 12.60
N PRO A 8 -2.37 4.42 12.59
CA PRO A 8 -1.68 4.77 11.36
C PRO A 8 -1.10 3.52 10.67
N LEU A 9 -1.29 3.40 9.35
CA LEU A 9 -0.76 2.29 8.55
C LEU A 9 0.74 2.03 8.75
N ARG A 10 1.54 3.09 8.95
CA ARG A 10 2.98 2.94 9.20
C ARG A 10 3.27 2.22 10.53
N GLN A 11 2.45 2.44 11.54
CA GLN A 11 2.57 1.75 12.83
C GLN A 11 2.16 0.28 12.67
N VAL A 12 1.07 0.03 11.95
CA VAL A 12 0.60 -1.33 11.60
C VAL A 12 1.69 -2.12 10.89
N LEU A 13 2.30 -1.53 9.84
CA LEU A 13 3.41 -2.15 9.11
C LEU A 13 4.58 -2.50 10.04
N LYS A 14 4.98 -1.57 10.92
CA LYS A 14 6.09 -1.77 11.85
C LYS A 14 5.82 -2.90 12.83
N ASP A 15 4.62 -2.93 13.41
CA ASP A 15 4.24 -3.96 14.37
C ASP A 15 4.07 -5.33 13.69
N TYR A 16 3.44 -5.37 12.52
CA TYR A 16 3.30 -6.59 11.72
C TYR A 16 4.66 -7.23 11.39
N LEU A 17 5.63 -6.44 10.94
CA LEU A 17 6.97 -6.94 10.64
C LEU A 17 7.68 -7.46 11.90
N ARG A 18 7.57 -6.73 13.02
CA ARG A 18 8.15 -7.14 14.31
C ARG A 18 7.58 -8.48 14.78
N GLU A 19 6.28 -8.70 14.63
CA GLU A 19 5.61 -9.97 15.00
C GLU A 19 6.14 -11.16 14.22
N HIS A 20 6.55 -10.94 12.98
CA HIS A 20 7.13 -11.97 12.12
C HIS A 20 8.66 -12.08 12.27
N GLY A 21 9.27 -11.34 13.20
CA GLY A 21 10.70 -11.38 13.46
C GLY A 21 11.56 -10.85 12.30
N ILE A 22 10.99 -10.03 11.40
CA ILE A 22 11.68 -9.49 10.23
C ILE A 22 11.71 -7.97 10.25
N THR A 23 12.68 -7.38 9.56
CA THR A 23 12.73 -5.94 9.32
C THR A 23 12.14 -5.60 7.94
N LEU A 24 11.83 -4.32 7.72
CA LEU A 24 11.43 -3.85 6.39
C LEU A 24 12.53 -4.12 5.35
N ASN A 25 13.80 -4.02 5.75
CA ASN A 25 14.92 -4.31 4.84
C ASN A 25 14.97 -5.79 4.46
N ASP A 26 14.67 -6.70 5.38
CA ASP A 26 14.64 -8.13 5.08
C ASP A 26 13.53 -8.46 4.08
N LEU A 27 12.34 -7.87 4.29
CA LEU A 27 11.23 -7.98 3.33
C LEU A 27 11.63 -7.45 1.95
N LEU A 28 12.18 -6.24 1.87
CA LEU A 28 12.53 -5.62 0.58
C LEU A 28 13.67 -6.32 -0.16
N ARG A 29 14.56 -7.04 0.55
CA ARG A 29 15.68 -7.80 -0.06
C ARG A 29 15.24 -9.06 -0.79
N VAL A 30 14.10 -9.63 -0.42
CA VAL A 30 13.59 -10.87 -1.03
C VAL A 30 12.56 -10.61 -2.13
N MET A 31 12.19 -9.35 -2.35
CA MET A 31 11.24 -8.96 -3.40
C MET A 31 11.97 -8.71 -4.71
N ASP A 32 11.30 -9.03 -5.82
CA ASP A 32 11.81 -8.82 -7.18
C ASP A 32 12.11 -7.32 -7.42
N GLU A 33 13.29 -6.99 -7.92
CA GLU A 33 13.67 -5.61 -8.26
C GLU A 33 13.23 -5.22 -9.69
N ASN A 34 12.70 -6.17 -10.48
CA ASN A 34 12.18 -5.92 -11.80
C ASN A 34 10.87 -5.10 -11.74
N LYS A 35 11.02 -3.82 -12.07
CA LYS A 35 9.95 -2.83 -12.05
C LYS A 35 8.74 -3.22 -12.90
N GLU A 36 8.97 -3.84 -14.06
CA GLU A 36 7.90 -4.23 -14.99
C GLU A 36 6.96 -5.26 -14.35
N GLY A 37 7.54 -6.30 -13.72
CA GLY A 37 6.79 -7.33 -13.01
C GLY A 37 5.98 -6.78 -11.83
N ILE A 38 6.57 -5.84 -11.08
CA ILE A 38 5.88 -5.16 -9.97
C ILE A 38 4.70 -4.33 -10.51
N MET A 39 4.91 -3.59 -11.60
CA MET A 39 3.86 -2.76 -12.22
C MET A 39 2.70 -3.59 -12.78
N ASP A 40 2.98 -4.78 -13.33
CA ASP A 40 1.94 -5.72 -13.74
C ASP A 40 1.15 -6.25 -12.54
N ALA A 41 1.82 -6.55 -11.43
CA ALA A 41 1.16 -6.96 -10.19
C ALA A 41 0.30 -5.83 -9.60
N LEU A 42 0.77 -4.58 -9.62
CA LEU A 42 0.04 -3.41 -9.17
C LEU A 42 -1.16 -3.08 -10.07
N SER A 43 -1.03 -3.20 -11.40
CA SER A 43 -2.12 -2.97 -12.36
C SER A 43 -3.30 -3.94 -12.18
N LYS A 44 -3.05 -5.13 -11.64
CA LYS A 44 -4.09 -6.10 -11.27
C LYS A 44 -4.89 -5.67 -10.02
N ARG A 45 -4.34 -4.78 -9.18
CA ARG A 45 -4.85 -4.42 -7.86
C ARG A 45 -5.32 -2.98 -7.74
N ILE A 46 -4.86 -2.10 -8.61
CA ILE A 46 -5.18 -0.67 -8.62
C ILE A 46 -5.89 -0.34 -9.93
N HIS A 47 -6.95 0.47 -9.85
CA HIS A 47 -7.56 1.12 -11.00
C HIS A 47 -6.67 2.29 -11.42
N MET A 48 -6.00 2.17 -12.57
CA MET A 48 -5.13 3.20 -13.12
C MET A 48 -5.26 3.31 -14.64
N THR A 49 -5.13 4.52 -15.16
CA THR A 49 -4.93 4.76 -16.59
C THR A 49 -3.49 4.42 -17.00
N GLN A 50 -3.21 4.36 -18.31
CA GLN A 50 -1.84 4.18 -18.80
C GLN A 50 -0.90 5.32 -18.38
N GLU A 51 -1.40 6.54 -18.31
CA GLU A 51 -0.65 7.70 -17.85
C GLU A 51 -0.30 7.59 -16.37
N GLN A 52 -1.28 7.25 -15.52
CA GLN A 52 -1.08 6.99 -14.10
C GLN A 52 -0.12 5.83 -13.84
N ARG A 53 -0.21 4.75 -14.64
CA ARG A 53 0.74 3.63 -14.60
C ARG A 53 2.16 4.11 -14.85
N ARG A 54 2.38 4.88 -15.93
CA ARG A 54 3.70 5.43 -16.28
C ARG A 54 4.21 6.42 -15.23
N ALA A 55 3.34 7.24 -14.67
CA ALA A 55 3.69 8.18 -13.61
C ALA A 55 4.17 7.41 -12.37
N LEU A 56 3.41 6.41 -11.91
CA LEU A 56 3.77 5.56 -10.78
C LEU A 56 5.10 4.82 -11.01
N GLU A 57 5.27 4.24 -12.20
CA GLU A 57 6.49 3.55 -12.59
C GLU A 57 7.69 4.49 -12.64
N LYS A 58 7.57 5.72 -13.13
CA LYS A 58 8.71 6.65 -13.18
C LYS A 58 8.99 7.33 -11.85
N GLY A 59 7.95 7.61 -11.07
CA GLY A 59 8.01 8.44 -9.87
C GLY A 59 8.48 7.70 -8.62
N LEU A 60 8.38 6.37 -8.58
CA LEU A 60 8.75 5.54 -7.42
C LEU A 60 9.89 4.59 -7.74
N SER A 61 10.74 4.29 -6.77
CA SER A 61 11.75 3.24 -6.86
C SER A 61 11.11 1.84 -6.83
N SER A 62 11.81 0.80 -7.32
CA SER A 62 11.33 -0.58 -7.23
C SER A 62 11.03 -0.98 -5.78
N LYS A 63 11.81 -0.49 -4.81
CA LYS A 63 11.59 -0.74 -3.37
C LYS A 63 10.28 -0.13 -2.86
N GLU A 64 9.96 1.10 -3.26
CA GLU A 64 8.71 1.76 -2.90
C GLU A 64 7.50 1.09 -3.56
N LEU A 65 7.63 0.69 -4.83
CA LEU A 65 6.58 -0.06 -5.54
C LEU A 65 6.32 -1.42 -4.90
N ASN A 66 7.37 -2.13 -4.49
CA ASN A 66 7.26 -3.37 -3.75
C ASN A 66 6.59 -3.19 -2.40
N LEU A 67 7.01 -2.18 -1.64
CA LEU A 67 6.37 -1.87 -0.37
C LEU A 67 4.88 -1.56 -0.55
N LEU A 68 4.53 -0.76 -1.55
CA LEU A 68 3.14 -0.47 -1.91
C LEU A 68 2.36 -1.75 -2.23
N LEU A 69 2.93 -2.63 -3.06
CA LEU A 69 2.31 -3.91 -3.43
C LEU A 69 2.06 -4.79 -2.20
N PHE A 70 3.05 -4.92 -1.33
CA PHE A 70 2.94 -5.69 -0.09
C PHE A 70 1.84 -5.14 0.81
N VAL A 71 1.84 -3.82 1.05
CA VAL A 71 0.86 -3.15 1.90
C VAL A 71 -0.56 -3.30 1.37
N ILE A 72 -0.77 -3.08 0.06
CA ILE A 72 -2.06 -3.29 -0.59
C ILE A 72 -2.53 -4.73 -0.41
N GLN A 73 -1.64 -5.70 -0.61
CA GLN A 73 -2.00 -7.11 -0.50
C GLN A 73 -2.35 -7.49 0.94
N ALA A 74 -1.49 -7.16 1.92
CA ALA A 74 -1.61 -7.61 3.29
C ALA A 74 -2.73 -6.90 4.07
N PHE A 75 -2.82 -5.57 3.96
CA PHE A 75 -3.67 -4.78 4.86
C PHE A 75 -4.99 -4.35 4.24
N TYR A 76 -5.09 -4.39 2.92
CA TYR A 76 -6.34 -4.05 2.25
C TYR A 76 -6.90 -5.32 1.61
N ILE A 77 -6.27 -5.93 0.61
CA ILE A 77 -6.90 -7.04 -0.12
C ILE A 77 -7.20 -8.26 0.77
N LEU A 78 -6.22 -8.76 1.54
CA LEU A 78 -6.40 -9.93 2.41
C LEU A 78 -7.12 -9.62 3.73
N ASN A 79 -7.25 -8.34 4.08
CA ASN A 79 -7.93 -7.90 5.29
C ASN A 79 -9.17 -7.05 4.93
N PRO A 80 -10.30 -7.70 4.59
CA PRO A 80 -11.52 -6.99 4.23
C PRO A 80 -12.13 -6.20 5.39
N SER A 81 -11.80 -6.55 6.64
CA SER A 81 -12.28 -5.80 7.82
C SER A 81 -11.60 -4.44 7.98
N GLY A 82 -10.41 -4.26 7.39
CA GLY A 82 -9.57 -3.08 7.61
C GLY A 82 -9.04 -2.92 9.04
N LEU A 83 -9.29 -3.88 9.95
CA LEU A 83 -8.89 -3.80 11.34
C LEU A 83 -7.51 -4.45 11.56
N TYR A 84 -6.69 -3.84 12.42
CA TYR A 84 -5.47 -4.45 12.96
C TYR A 84 -5.54 -4.40 14.48
N LYS A 85 -5.60 -5.57 15.12
CA LYS A 85 -5.72 -5.71 16.60
C LYS A 85 -6.88 -4.90 17.22
N GLY A 86 -8.01 -4.83 16.52
CA GLY A 86 -9.18 -4.08 16.96
C GLY A 86 -9.18 -2.59 16.61
N PHE A 87 -8.09 -2.05 16.03
CA PHE A 87 -8.01 -0.66 15.57
C PHE A 87 -8.27 -0.57 14.06
N MET A 88 -8.95 0.50 13.63
CA MET A 88 -9.16 0.79 12.22
C MET A 88 -7.87 1.33 11.57
N ILE A 89 -7.41 0.72 10.48
CA ILE A 89 -6.21 1.17 9.77
C ILE A 89 -6.51 2.45 9.00
N GLU A 90 -5.70 3.49 9.18
CA GLU A 90 -5.75 4.73 8.40
C GLU A 90 -4.71 4.73 7.25
N PRO A 91 -5.11 4.96 5.98
CA PRO A 91 -6.46 5.29 5.52
C PRO A 91 -7.41 4.08 5.52
N VAL A 92 -8.69 4.32 5.79
CA VAL A 92 -9.72 3.28 5.85
C VAL A 92 -9.96 2.65 4.48
N ARG A 93 -10.35 1.38 4.49
CA ARG A 93 -10.51 0.56 3.28
C ARG A 93 -11.57 1.16 2.34
N GLU A 94 -12.67 1.61 2.92
CA GLU A 94 -13.85 2.14 2.24
C GLU A 94 -13.53 3.38 1.41
N ASP A 95 -12.58 4.20 1.88
CA ASP A 95 -12.19 5.45 1.23
C ASP A 95 -11.21 5.23 0.06
N ILE A 96 -10.45 4.14 0.10
CA ILE A 96 -9.37 3.90 -0.87
C ILE A 96 -9.70 2.83 -1.91
N MET A 97 -10.81 2.11 -1.75
CA MET A 97 -11.20 1.02 -2.65
C MET A 97 -12.46 1.31 -3.44
N LYS A 98 -12.49 0.80 -4.68
CA LYS A 98 -13.68 0.75 -5.53
C LYS A 98 -13.89 -0.69 -6.00
N GLY A 99 -14.83 -1.37 -5.37
CA GLY A 99 -15.05 -2.80 -5.55
C GLY A 99 -13.89 -3.60 -4.96
N ASN A 100 -13.23 -4.42 -5.77
CA ASN A 100 -12.12 -5.28 -5.34
C ASN A 100 -10.72 -4.69 -5.60
N LYS A 101 -10.63 -3.46 -6.12
CA LYS A 101 -9.37 -2.79 -6.42
C LYS A 101 -9.26 -1.45 -5.71
N ILE A 102 -8.03 -1.04 -5.46
CA ILE A 102 -7.66 0.27 -4.93
C ILE A 102 -7.87 1.32 -6.02
N THR A 103 -8.37 2.50 -5.69
CA THR A 103 -8.44 3.65 -6.61
C THR A 103 -7.04 4.29 -6.74
N PHE A 104 -6.78 5.04 -7.81
CA PHE A 104 -5.49 5.75 -7.92
C PHE A 104 -5.29 6.77 -6.78
N GLU A 105 -6.35 7.47 -6.36
CA GLU A 105 -6.32 8.34 -5.18
C GLU A 105 -6.04 7.54 -3.89
N GLY A 106 -6.67 6.37 -3.73
CA GLY A 106 -6.40 5.46 -2.62
C GLY A 106 -4.94 5.00 -2.58
N CYS A 107 -4.34 4.73 -3.73
CA CYS A 107 -2.91 4.45 -3.86
C CYS A 107 -2.06 5.64 -3.36
N LYS A 108 -2.39 6.87 -3.75
CA LYS A 108 -1.71 8.08 -3.24
C LYS A 108 -1.88 8.24 -1.73
N SER A 109 -3.06 7.96 -1.17
CA SER A 109 -3.30 8.00 0.28
C SER A 109 -2.44 6.99 1.04
N ILE A 110 -2.31 5.77 0.53
CA ILE A 110 -1.42 4.74 1.10
C ILE A 110 0.04 5.23 1.09
N LEU A 111 0.52 5.75 -0.05
CA LEU A 111 1.90 6.25 -0.17
C LEU A 111 2.18 7.37 0.84
N LYS A 112 1.25 8.33 0.99
CA LYS A 112 1.33 9.39 2.00
C LYS A 112 1.38 8.83 3.42
N ALA A 113 0.54 7.85 3.75
CA ALA A 113 0.53 7.20 5.06
C ALA A 113 1.85 6.45 5.37
N LEU A 114 2.53 5.96 4.34
CA LEU A 114 3.88 5.37 4.43
C LEU A 114 5.02 6.41 4.44
N ARG A 115 4.70 7.71 4.31
CA ARG A 115 5.64 8.83 4.14
C ARG A 115 6.48 8.75 2.86
N ILE A 116 5.91 8.20 1.79
CA ILE A 116 6.48 8.20 0.45
C ILE A 116 5.89 9.40 -0.31
N SER A 117 6.75 10.19 -0.96
CA SER A 117 6.32 11.39 -1.69
C SER A 117 5.47 11.03 -2.91
N THR A 118 4.37 11.75 -3.12
CA THR A 118 3.52 11.61 -4.31
C THR A 118 3.71 12.71 -5.34
N ALA A 119 4.62 13.66 -5.12
CA ALA A 119 4.79 14.83 -5.98
C ALA A 119 5.14 14.47 -7.44
N ASN A 120 5.80 13.33 -7.65
CA ASN A 120 6.21 12.87 -8.98
C ASN A 120 5.13 12.04 -9.71
N ILE A 121 3.95 11.86 -9.10
CA ILE A 121 2.87 11.02 -9.63
C ILE A 121 1.51 11.73 -9.67
N ASP A 122 1.49 13.05 -9.45
CA ASP A 122 0.30 13.87 -9.59
C ASP A 122 0.03 14.13 -11.10
N VAL A 123 -0.81 13.25 -11.67
CA VAL A 123 -1.30 13.25 -13.06
C VAL A 123 -2.81 13.05 -13.09
#